data_AF-A0A8T4QIG3-F1
#
_entry.id   AF-A0A8T4QIG3-F1
#
_cell.length_a   1.000
_cell.length_b   1.000
_cell.length_c   1.000
_cell.angle_alpha   90.00
_cell.angle_beta   90.00
_cell.angle_gamma   90.00
#
_symmetry.space_group_name_H-M   'P 1'
#
loop_
_entity.id
_entity.type
_entity.pdbx_description
1 polymer ?
#
loop_
_entity_poly.entity_id
_entity_poly.type
_entity_poly.pdbx_seq_one_letter_code
_entity_poly.pdbx_strand_id
1 'polypeptide(L)'
;MLLVILGFFAVTSSRMLEAKEESNRKTAEDIAEFAYREIEIAKSVNDGYTRVFAMPQTVNGVNYSISIVDNRELVVGYLGNEHVKFLPSNVTGTIGVGFNEIKKINESVYIGGYTPTVECNDNIDNDGDGAIDLSDAGCIDKYDDDETNCGDTKCEGGESCLSCSFDCGVCQSICHVTNLQDSGPGSLRDAVSQGNCSVVFDVGGEILLNDFIYVKGAFVTIDGFTAPPPGISLRNRGLVIRGNQGAHDVTVRGIRVRNSSIDGIQIAYGAYNVVIDHVSINGSADGNLDITEGSNNVTVSWSIFSEPNGTEKNMLIKYNPSRISVHHNIFTEARQRNPQVRIDDAGTNATNTTLDLRNNIIWDWSGGYGTLVWYGPWANIVNNYYSSNGGDKKDALTVNTTNARAYVSGNIDPEDLGFDINSLGNEAVPFDAPPVATQDACTAAQLVIADAGVRPLDSIDQQYVSRISLVGCAPPKIFVLQNASGINVASFDAAGSLTLKGILEQNSTHAATGTNEFRVQNGAGDDFAIIDLTNGNMYIDGTLSQNMNPIPPSTSIYDFGIFTSAGELVALIKENGELLLKGGLTENGNP
;
A
#
# COMPACT_ATOMS: atom_id res chain seq x y z
N MET A 1 -23.03 44.55 -39.67
CA MET A 1 -23.19 43.21 -39.08
C MET A 1 -22.35 42.15 -39.82
N LEU A 2 -22.48 42.01 -41.15
CA LEU A 2 -21.73 41.03 -41.95
C LEU A 2 -20.19 41.19 -41.89
N LEU A 3 -19.67 42.42 -41.93
CA LEU A 3 -18.23 42.71 -41.83
C LEU A 3 -17.61 42.41 -40.45
N VAL A 4 -18.41 42.51 -39.38
CA VAL A 4 -17.96 42.19 -38.00
C VAL A 4 -17.89 40.68 -37.81
N ILE A 5 -18.82 39.93 -38.40
CA ILE A 5 -18.83 38.46 -38.39
C ILE A 5 -17.65 37.89 -39.18
N LEU A 6 -17.33 38.44 -40.35
CA LEU A 6 -16.16 38.03 -41.15
C LEU A 6 -14.82 38.31 -40.45
N GLY A 7 -14.70 39.46 -39.76
CA GLY A 7 -13.52 39.76 -38.94
C GLY A 7 -13.37 38.84 -37.74
N PHE A 8 -14.48 38.44 -37.10
CA PHE A 8 -14.48 37.48 -36.00
C PHE A 8 -14.04 36.09 -36.46
N PHE A 9 -14.57 35.59 -37.59
CA PHE A 9 -14.15 34.30 -38.17
C PHE A 9 -12.65 34.29 -38.53
N ALA A 10 -12.12 35.35 -39.14
CA ALA A 10 -10.71 35.45 -39.47
C ALA A 10 -9.79 35.39 -38.23
N VAL A 11 -10.17 36.09 -37.15
CA VAL A 11 -9.43 36.07 -35.88
C VAL A 11 -9.54 34.72 -35.17
N THR A 12 -10.70 34.06 -35.22
CA THR A 12 -10.86 32.72 -34.63
C THR A 12 -10.06 31.67 -35.40
N SER A 13 -10.00 31.75 -36.74
CA SER A 13 -9.22 30.82 -37.56
C SER A 13 -7.71 31.02 -37.38
N SER A 14 -7.23 32.26 -37.23
CA SER A 14 -5.80 32.51 -36.96
C SER A 14 -5.38 31.99 -35.59
N ARG A 15 -6.18 32.23 -34.54
CA ARG A 15 -5.91 31.72 -33.19
C ARG A 15 -5.96 30.20 -33.11
N MET A 16 -6.84 29.57 -33.91
CA MET A 16 -6.94 28.12 -33.98
C MET A 16 -5.75 27.49 -34.72
N LEU A 17 -5.17 28.19 -35.70
CA LEU A 17 -3.93 27.76 -36.36
C LEU A 17 -2.72 27.89 -35.42
N GLU A 18 -2.60 29.02 -34.72
CA GLU A 18 -1.55 29.25 -33.71
C GLU A 18 -1.60 28.20 -32.59
N ALA A 19 -2.81 27.89 -32.07
CA ALA A 19 -2.99 26.86 -31.06
C ALA A 19 -2.62 25.45 -31.56
N LYS A 20 -2.84 25.17 -32.85
CA LYS A 20 -2.48 23.90 -33.46
C LYS A 20 -0.97 23.77 -33.68
N GLU A 21 -0.30 24.84 -34.12
CA GLU A 21 1.17 24.87 -34.22
C GLU A 21 1.83 24.71 -32.85
N GLU A 22 1.32 25.40 -31.83
CA GLU A 22 1.78 25.25 -30.44
C GLU A 22 1.62 23.82 -29.93
N SER A 23 0.46 23.19 -30.18
CA SER A 23 0.22 21.79 -29.82
C SER A 23 1.19 20.85 -30.50
N ASN A 24 1.50 21.06 -31.79
CA ASN A 24 2.44 20.21 -32.53
C ASN A 24 3.87 20.36 -32.00
N ARG A 25 4.29 21.59 -31.65
CA ARG A 25 5.60 21.84 -31.03
C ARG A 25 5.72 21.11 -29.70
N LYS A 26 4.69 21.18 -28.85
CA LYS A 26 4.66 20.48 -27.57
C LYS A 26 4.73 18.96 -27.75
N THR A 27 4.05 18.40 -28.76
CA THR A 27 4.16 16.97 -29.07
C THR A 27 5.59 16.57 -29.47
N ALA A 28 6.30 17.39 -30.26
CA ALA A 28 7.70 17.12 -30.59
C ALA A 28 8.60 17.14 -29.34
N GLU A 29 8.35 18.06 -28.41
CA GLU A 29 9.03 18.15 -27.12
C GLU A 29 8.76 16.93 -26.23
N ASP A 30 7.49 16.50 -26.10
CA ASP A 30 7.12 15.33 -25.30
C ASP A 30 7.79 14.04 -25.81
N ILE A 31 7.87 13.86 -27.14
CA ILE A 31 8.58 12.74 -27.77
C ILE A 31 10.09 12.79 -27.44
N ALA A 32 10.69 13.98 -27.52
CA ALA A 32 12.11 14.17 -27.19
C ALA A 32 12.37 13.91 -25.69
N GLU A 33 11.47 14.34 -24.81
CA GLU A 33 11.55 14.13 -23.37
C GLU A 33 11.48 12.64 -23.00
N PHE A 34 10.62 11.87 -23.66
CA PHE A 34 10.54 10.44 -23.45
C PHE A 34 11.88 9.74 -23.74
N ALA A 35 12.44 9.96 -24.94
CA ALA A 35 13.73 9.39 -25.31
C ALA A 35 14.88 9.92 -24.42
N TYR A 36 14.84 11.19 -24.03
CA TYR A 36 15.85 11.77 -23.16
C TYR A 36 15.83 11.19 -21.75
N ARG A 37 14.66 10.87 -21.19
CA ARG A 37 14.54 10.22 -19.87
C ARG A 37 15.22 8.85 -19.84
N GLU A 38 15.08 8.07 -20.90
CA GLU A 38 15.76 6.77 -21.03
C GLU A 38 17.29 6.94 -21.00
N ILE A 39 17.80 8.00 -21.63
CA ILE A 39 19.23 8.35 -21.61
C ILE A 39 19.70 8.79 -20.23
N GLU A 40 18.91 9.59 -19.50
CA GLU A 40 19.23 10.01 -18.13
C GLU A 40 19.23 8.82 -17.15
N ILE A 41 18.28 7.90 -17.29
CA ILE A 41 18.24 6.66 -16.50
C ILE A 41 19.53 5.86 -16.76
N ALA A 42 19.84 5.59 -18.02
CA ALA A 42 21.05 4.86 -18.40
C ALA A 42 22.33 5.56 -17.92
N LYS A 43 22.32 6.90 -17.82
CA LYS A 43 23.46 7.66 -17.27
C LYS A 43 23.56 7.57 -15.75
N SER A 44 22.45 7.52 -15.04
CA SER A 44 22.39 7.52 -13.56
C SER A 44 22.81 6.19 -12.90
N VAL A 45 22.81 5.09 -13.65
CA VAL A 45 23.11 3.72 -13.18
C VAL A 45 24.57 3.33 -13.36
N ASN A 46 25.02 2.21 -12.79
CA ASN A 46 26.40 1.71 -12.96
C ASN A 46 26.65 1.09 -14.35
N ASP A 47 27.92 0.97 -14.73
CA ASP A 47 28.33 0.26 -15.95
C ASP A 47 27.86 -1.21 -15.94
N GLY A 48 27.51 -1.74 -17.11
CA GLY A 48 26.89 -3.07 -17.27
C GLY A 48 25.37 -3.02 -17.44
N TYR A 49 24.75 -1.84 -17.31
CA TYR A 49 23.33 -1.64 -17.60
C TYR A 49 23.01 -1.90 -19.08
N THR A 50 21.97 -2.69 -19.34
CA THR A 50 21.38 -2.92 -20.67
C THR A 50 19.86 -2.92 -20.53
N ARG A 51 19.16 -2.25 -21.44
CA ARG A 51 17.69 -2.22 -21.50
C ARG A 51 17.21 -2.06 -22.94
N VAL A 52 16.05 -2.64 -23.25
CA VAL A 52 15.30 -2.37 -24.48
C VAL A 52 14.13 -1.45 -24.17
N PHE A 53 13.92 -0.42 -25.00
CA PHE A 53 12.77 0.48 -24.92
C PHE A 53 12.21 0.74 -26.33
N ALA A 54 10.91 1.02 -26.41
CA ALA A 54 10.24 1.23 -27.69
C ALA A 54 9.84 2.69 -27.89
N MET A 55 10.20 3.25 -29.05
CA MET A 55 9.65 4.51 -29.55
C MET A 55 8.37 4.20 -30.35
N PRO A 56 7.24 4.90 -30.11
CA PRO A 56 5.97 4.59 -30.77
C PRO A 56 6.06 4.71 -32.30
N GLN A 57 5.33 3.87 -33.03
CA GLN A 57 5.32 3.92 -34.51
C GLN A 57 4.70 5.21 -35.06
N THR A 58 3.70 5.75 -34.35
CA THR A 58 3.04 7.02 -34.67
C THR A 58 2.63 7.73 -33.39
N VAL A 59 2.48 9.06 -33.42
CA VAL A 59 1.88 9.85 -32.33
C VAL A 59 0.67 10.56 -32.90
N ASN A 60 -0.49 10.40 -32.25
CA ASN A 60 -1.79 10.87 -32.77
C ASN A 60 -2.10 10.40 -34.21
N GLY A 61 -1.64 9.20 -34.60
CA GLY A 61 -1.81 8.65 -35.94
C GLY A 61 -0.93 9.28 -37.02
N VAL A 62 0.04 10.11 -36.64
CA VAL A 62 0.97 10.78 -37.55
C VAL A 62 2.40 10.26 -37.34
N ASN A 63 3.10 10.04 -38.46
CA ASN A 63 4.52 9.67 -38.45
C ASN A 63 5.39 10.85 -37.98
N TYR A 64 6.44 10.54 -37.23
CA TYR A 64 7.44 11.49 -36.80
C TYR A 64 8.84 10.95 -37.13
N SER A 65 9.83 11.82 -37.09
CA SER A 65 11.23 11.43 -37.18
C SER A 65 11.91 11.66 -35.84
N ILE A 66 12.79 10.74 -35.45
CA ILE A 66 13.70 10.92 -34.32
C ILE A 66 15.07 10.43 -34.73
N SER A 67 16.11 11.18 -34.37
CA SER A 67 17.50 10.81 -34.65
C SER A 67 18.44 11.49 -33.68
N ILE A 68 19.59 10.87 -33.45
CA ILE A 68 20.72 11.50 -32.77
C ILE A 68 21.68 12.02 -33.84
N VAL A 69 21.97 13.32 -33.80
CA VAL A 69 22.88 14.00 -34.73
C VAL A 69 24.17 14.36 -33.99
N ASP A 70 25.30 14.06 -34.61
CA ASP A 70 26.66 14.35 -34.13
C ASP A 70 26.95 13.91 -32.68
N ASN A 71 26.24 12.88 -32.19
CA ASN A 71 26.29 12.39 -30.80
C ASN A 71 26.05 13.49 -29.76
N ARG A 72 25.35 14.56 -30.12
CA ARG A 72 25.13 15.75 -29.27
C ARG A 72 23.71 16.25 -29.24
N GLU A 73 22.94 15.99 -30.29
CA GLU A 73 21.61 16.55 -30.46
C GLU A 73 20.60 15.43 -30.70
N LEU A 74 19.58 15.35 -29.86
CA LEU A 74 18.39 14.57 -30.11
C LEU A 74 17.41 15.43 -30.89
N VAL A 75 17.18 15.09 -32.15
CA VAL A 75 16.33 15.84 -33.07
C VAL A 75 15.04 15.08 -33.30
N VAL A 76 13.91 15.72 -33.01
CA VAL A 76 12.56 15.19 -33.26
C VAL A 76 11.82 16.09 -34.23
N GLY A 77 11.30 15.50 -35.31
CA GLY A 77 10.46 16.18 -36.31
C GLY A 77 9.02 15.67 -36.25
N TYR A 78 8.05 16.58 -36.07
CA TYR A 78 6.62 16.25 -36.01
C TYR A 78 5.77 17.33 -36.70
N LEU A 79 5.00 16.94 -37.74
CA LEU A 79 4.10 17.84 -38.50
C LEU A 79 4.74 19.19 -38.91
N GLY A 80 5.97 19.14 -39.42
CA GLY A 80 6.71 20.33 -39.88
C GLY A 80 7.37 21.16 -38.78
N ASN A 81 7.26 20.76 -37.51
CA ASN A 81 7.97 21.34 -36.38
C ASN A 81 9.16 20.47 -36.00
N GLU A 82 10.29 21.09 -35.70
CA GLU A 82 11.51 20.43 -35.24
C GLU A 82 11.79 20.86 -33.79
N HIS A 83 12.04 19.88 -32.92
CA HIS A 83 12.49 20.10 -31.56
C HIS A 83 13.87 19.47 -31.38
N VAL A 84 14.80 20.24 -30.82
CA VAL A 84 16.18 19.81 -30.57
C VAL A 84 16.44 19.83 -29.08
N LYS A 85 16.89 18.69 -28.55
CA LYS A 85 17.32 18.56 -27.16
C LYS A 85 18.78 18.14 -27.09
N PHE A 86 19.59 18.90 -26.37
CA PHE A 86 21.02 18.61 -26.23
C PHE A 86 21.23 17.41 -25.31
N LEU A 87 21.96 16.42 -25.81
CA LEU A 87 22.31 15.22 -25.07
C LEU A 87 23.45 15.48 -24.08
N PRO A 88 23.51 14.75 -22.96
CA PRO A 88 24.66 14.79 -22.09
C PRO A 88 25.95 14.31 -22.80
N SER A 89 27.11 14.70 -22.28
CA SER A 89 28.39 14.15 -22.75
C SER A 89 28.42 12.61 -22.60
N ASN A 90 29.14 11.95 -23.52
CA ASN A 90 29.34 10.50 -23.57
C ASN A 90 28.10 9.67 -23.97
N VAL A 91 27.14 10.23 -24.70
CA VAL A 91 26.08 9.48 -25.38
C VAL A 91 26.49 9.25 -26.84
N THR A 92 26.41 8.03 -27.33
CA THR A 92 26.73 7.69 -28.72
C THR A 92 25.75 6.69 -29.32
N GLY A 93 25.60 6.70 -30.64
CA GLY A 93 24.83 5.69 -31.37
C GLY A 93 23.61 6.27 -32.08
N THR A 94 22.64 5.40 -32.37
CA THR A 94 21.47 5.73 -33.18
C THR A 94 20.19 5.37 -32.44
N ILE A 95 19.23 6.27 -32.48
CA ILE A 95 17.85 6.03 -32.04
C ILE A 95 16.94 6.03 -33.27
N GLY A 96 15.91 5.19 -33.25
CA GLY A 96 14.89 5.14 -34.29
C GLY A 96 13.51 4.87 -33.71
N VAL A 97 12.52 4.87 -34.59
CA VAL A 97 11.17 4.41 -34.29
C VAL A 97 11.18 2.88 -34.11
N GLY A 98 10.39 2.34 -33.17
CA GLY A 98 10.40 0.91 -32.83
C GLY A 98 11.35 0.59 -31.66
N PHE A 99 11.83 -0.65 -31.60
CA PHE A 99 12.68 -1.12 -30.50
C PHE A 99 14.10 -0.58 -30.61
N ASN A 100 14.58 -0.01 -29.50
CA ASN A 100 15.92 0.48 -29.32
C ASN A 100 16.53 -0.19 -28.09
N GLU A 101 17.80 -0.55 -28.16
CA GLU A 101 18.57 -1.03 -27.04
C GLU A 101 19.49 0.10 -26.54
N ILE A 102 19.53 0.30 -25.21
CA ILE A 102 20.40 1.25 -24.54
C ILE A 102 21.33 0.53 -23.55
N LYS A 103 22.62 0.86 -23.59
CA LYS A 103 23.68 0.23 -22.80
C LYS A 103 24.58 1.26 -22.11
N LYS A 104 25.06 0.96 -20.90
CA LYS A 104 26.11 1.75 -20.23
C LYS A 104 27.42 0.96 -20.14
N ILE A 105 28.45 1.46 -20.81
CA ILE A 105 29.78 0.81 -20.88
C ILE A 105 30.87 1.88 -20.75
N ASN A 106 31.78 1.72 -19.78
CA ASN A 106 32.91 2.62 -19.53
C ASN A 106 32.45 4.09 -19.41
N GLU A 107 31.46 4.34 -18.54
CA GLU A 107 30.85 5.66 -18.31
C GLU A 107 30.21 6.32 -19.55
N SER A 108 30.03 5.57 -20.64
CA SER A 108 29.40 6.02 -21.88
C SER A 108 28.09 5.29 -22.15
N VAL A 109 27.09 6.01 -22.64
CA VAL A 109 25.77 5.47 -23.02
C VAL A 109 25.77 5.19 -24.52
N TYR A 110 25.42 3.97 -24.90
CA TYR A 110 25.29 3.52 -26.29
C TYR A 110 23.83 3.21 -26.60
N ILE A 111 23.34 3.69 -27.74
CA ILE A 111 21.97 3.43 -28.22
C ILE A 111 22.04 2.82 -29.62
N GLY A 112 21.26 1.76 -29.86
CA GLY A 112 21.19 1.10 -31.18
C GLY A 112 19.80 0.53 -31.46
N GLY A 113 19.51 0.26 -32.74
CA GLY A 113 18.28 -0.45 -33.13
C GLY A 113 18.32 -1.91 -32.70
N TYR A 114 17.19 -2.44 -32.23
CA TYR A 114 17.04 -3.82 -31.76
C TYR A 114 15.96 -4.53 -32.58
N THR A 115 16.23 -5.77 -33.00
CA THR A 115 15.25 -6.64 -33.67
C THR A 115 15.16 -7.94 -32.87
N PRO A 116 14.03 -8.24 -32.20
CA PRO A 116 13.86 -9.50 -31.47
C PRO A 116 13.87 -10.71 -32.42
N THR A 117 14.33 -11.87 -31.95
CA THR A 117 14.33 -13.15 -32.68
C THR A 117 13.00 -13.85 -32.46
N VAL A 118 12.18 -14.00 -33.51
CA VAL A 118 10.86 -14.63 -33.46
C VAL A 118 11.01 -16.16 -33.44
N GLU A 119 10.50 -16.80 -32.40
CA GLU A 119 10.67 -18.22 -32.11
C GLU A 119 9.48 -19.03 -32.65
N CYS A 120 8.26 -18.51 -32.53
CA CYS A 120 7.02 -19.17 -32.95
C CYS A 120 6.75 -19.27 -34.47
N ASN A 121 7.79 -19.09 -35.30
CA ASN A 121 7.72 -19.14 -36.76
C ASN A 121 9.11 -19.26 -37.41
N ASP A 122 9.99 -20.04 -36.83
CA ASP A 122 11.32 -20.32 -37.38
C ASP A 122 11.54 -21.81 -37.73
N ASN A 123 10.50 -22.64 -37.57
CA ASN A 123 10.48 -24.10 -37.76
C ASN A 123 11.44 -24.87 -36.82
N ILE A 124 11.77 -24.28 -35.68
CA ILE A 124 12.57 -24.88 -34.62
C ILE A 124 11.65 -25.04 -33.40
N ASP A 125 12.04 -25.93 -32.48
CA ASP A 125 11.37 -26.18 -31.19
C ASP A 125 12.25 -25.50 -30.13
N ASN A 126 11.88 -24.30 -29.71
CA ASN A 126 12.75 -23.38 -28.97
C ASN A 126 12.70 -23.62 -27.46
N ASP A 127 11.55 -24.05 -26.92
CA ASP A 127 11.40 -24.47 -25.52
C ASP A 127 11.66 -25.99 -25.34
N GLY A 128 11.62 -26.77 -26.42
CA GLY A 128 11.95 -28.19 -26.47
C GLY A 128 10.80 -29.13 -26.11
N ASP A 129 9.54 -28.67 -26.09
CA ASP A 129 8.37 -29.45 -25.68
C ASP A 129 7.84 -30.43 -26.76
N GLY A 130 8.36 -30.33 -27.99
CA GLY A 130 8.07 -31.21 -29.12
C GLY A 130 6.93 -30.71 -30.02
N ALA A 131 6.29 -29.60 -29.68
CA ALA A 131 5.58 -28.77 -30.63
C ALA A 131 6.53 -27.69 -31.20
N ILE A 132 6.11 -27.03 -32.29
CA ILE A 132 6.90 -26.00 -32.96
C ILE A 132 5.95 -24.95 -33.49
N ASP A 133 6.41 -23.71 -33.48
CA ASP A 133 5.72 -22.58 -34.05
C ASP A 133 4.26 -22.48 -33.53
N LEU A 134 3.34 -22.03 -34.38
CA LEU A 134 1.89 -21.98 -34.09
C LEU A 134 1.21 -23.30 -33.68
N SER A 135 1.89 -24.44 -33.76
CA SER A 135 1.36 -25.70 -33.23
C SER A 135 1.75 -25.92 -31.78
N ASP A 136 2.72 -25.17 -31.29
CA ASP A 136 3.10 -25.08 -29.90
C ASP A 136 1.98 -24.48 -29.06
N ALA A 137 1.84 -25.02 -27.85
CA ALA A 137 0.97 -24.42 -26.87
C ALA A 137 1.48 -23.00 -26.65
N GLY A 138 2.75 -22.82 -26.23
CA GLY A 138 3.42 -21.59 -25.83
C GLY A 138 3.32 -20.44 -26.83
N CYS A 139 3.21 -20.80 -28.10
CA CYS A 139 3.08 -19.85 -29.18
C CYS A 139 1.70 -19.21 -29.32
N ILE A 140 1.68 -17.89 -29.20
CA ILE A 140 0.47 -17.09 -29.42
C ILE A 140 0.26 -16.85 -30.91
N ASP A 141 1.31 -16.42 -31.61
CA ASP A 141 1.28 -16.21 -33.04
C ASP A 141 2.65 -16.35 -33.70
N LYS A 142 2.70 -16.26 -35.03
CA LYS A 142 3.92 -16.50 -35.82
C LYS A 142 4.97 -15.37 -35.77
N TYR A 143 4.73 -14.36 -34.94
CA TYR A 143 5.65 -13.26 -34.66
C TYR A 143 6.06 -13.25 -33.19
N ASP A 144 5.56 -14.20 -32.42
CA ASP A 144 5.87 -14.41 -31.03
C ASP A 144 7.30 -14.92 -30.87
N ASP A 145 8.02 -14.31 -29.94
CA ASP A 145 9.44 -14.59 -29.67
C ASP A 145 9.66 -15.46 -28.45
N ASP A 146 8.59 -16.10 -27.97
CA ASP A 146 8.61 -16.98 -26.81
C ASP A 146 7.70 -18.20 -27.07
N GLU A 147 8.30 -19.38 -27.22
CA GLU A 147 7.53 -20.64 -27.26
C GLU A 147 7.32 -21.21 -25.85
N THR A 148 7.73 -20.51 -24.80
CA THR A 148 7.65 -21.05 -23.43
C THR A 148 6.20 -21.11 -22.99
N ASN A 149 5.83 -22.28 -22.46
CA ASN A 149 4.66 -22.42 -21.61
C ASN A 149 4.88 -21.64 -20.29
N CYS A 150 4.46 -22.17 -19.14
CA CYS A 150 4.72 -21.47 -17.88
C CYS A 150 6.11 -21.62 -17.31
N GLY A 151 6.68 -20.51 -16.91
CA GLY A 151 7.65 -20.42 -15.82
C GLY A 151 8.61 -19.26 -16.00
N ASP A 152 8.41 -18.45 -17.02
CA ASP A 152 9.16 -17.27 -17.33
C ASP A 152 8.54 -16.02 -16.66
N THR A 153 7.49 -16.22 -15.87
CA THR A 153 6.57 -15.20 -15.31
C THR A 153 5.63 -14.58 -16.34
N LYS A 154 5.48 -15.22 -17.50
CA LYS A 154 4.50 -14.91 -18.52
C LYS A 154 3.75 -16.18 -18.90
N CYS A 155 2.43 -16.03 -18.92
CA CYS A 155 1.56 -17.12 -19.34
C CYS A 155 1.23 -16.93 -20.81
N GLU A 156 1.95 -17.61 -21.69
CA GLU A 156 1.73 -17.59 -23.12
C GLU A 156 1.46 -18.96 -23.68
N GLY A 157 0.42 -19.01 -24.50
CA GLY A 157 0.11 -20.19 -25.27
C GLY A 157 -0.24 -21.50 -24.53
N GLY A 158 -1.51 -21.91 -24.58
CA GLY A 158 -1.98 -23.28 -24.25
C GLY A 158 -1.72 -23.83 -22.82
N GLU A 159 -1.08 -23.06 -21.96
CA GLU A 159 -0.71 -23.33 -20.58
C GLU A 159 -1.78 -22.95 -19.52
N SER A 160 -1.71 -23.53 -18.33
CA SER A 160 -2.69 -23.41 -17.23
C SER A 160 -2.11 -23.80 -15.88
N CYS A 161 -2.77 -23.52 -14.75
CA CYS A 161 -2.29 -24.00 -13.43
C CYS A 161 -2.10 -25.54 -13.35
N LEU A 162 -2.69 -26.30 -14.29
CA LEU A 162 -2.44 -27.73 -14.48
C LEU A 162 -1.23 -27.98 -15.38
N SER A 163 -1.11 -27.23 -16.48
CA SER A 163 -0.01 -27.36 -17.44
C SER A 163 1.28 -26.68 -16.96
N CYS A 164 1.23 -25.87 -15.89
CA CYS A 164 2.09 -24.70 -15.86
C CYS A 164 2.12 -23.95 -14.47
N SER A 165 1.94 -24.67 -13.35
CA SER A 165 1.73 -24.07 -12.01
C SER A 165 2.83 -23.19 -11.40
N PHE A 166 4.00 -23.12 -12.03
CA PHE A 166 5.12 -22.31 -11.57
C PHE A 166 5.02 -20.86 -12.09
N ASP A 167 4.31 -20.67 -13.21
CA ASP A 167 3.92 -19.35 -13.74
C ASP A 167 2.43 -19.08 -13.50
N CYS A 168 1.56 -20.07 -13.77
CA CYS A 168 0.13 -19.96 -13.50
C CYS A 168 -0.28 -20.23 -12.04
N GLY A 169 0.67 -20.50 -11.14
CA GLY A 169 0.38 -20.87 -9.74
C GLY A 169 -0.22 -22.27 -9.57
N VAL A 170 -0.30 -22.76 -8.33
CA VAL A 170 -0.84 -24.10 -8.03
C VAL A 170 -2.35 -24.14 -8.31
N CYS A 171 -2.84 -25.18 -8.99
CA CYS A 171 -4.29 -25.43 -9.07
C CYS A 171 -4.86 -25.79 -7.70
N GLN A 172 -5.17 -24.77 -6.90
CA GLN A 172 -5.92 -24.92 -5.68
C GLN A 172 -7.36 -25.27 -6.03
N SER A 173 -7.87 -26.34 -5.44
CA SER A 173 -9.30 -26.62 -5.53
C SER A 173 -10.04 -25.53 -4.76
N ILE A 174 -11.13 -25.00 -5.33
CA ILE A 174 -12.02 -24.10 -4.59
C ILE A 174 -12.82 -24.96 -3.61
N CYS A 175 -12.63 -24.70 -2.32
CA CYS A 175 -13.34 -25.40 -1.26
C CYS A 175 -14.40 -24.47 -0.67
N HIS A 176 -15.66 -24.83 -0.85
CA HIS A 176 -16.78 -24.04 -0.33
C HIS A 176 -17.07 -24.41 1.13
N VAL A 177 -16.98 -23.43 2.01
CA VAL A 177 -17.57 -23.50 3.36
C VAL A 177 -19.04 -23.10 3.24
N THR A 178 -19.91 -24.09 3.42
CA THR A 178 -21.36 -23.98 3.19
C THR A 178 -22.15 -23.95 4.49
N ASN A 179 -21.50 -24.15 5.64
CA ASN A 179 -22.14 -24.10 6.95
C ASN A 179 -21.17 -23.65 8.06
N LEU A 180 -21.75 -23.19 9.17
CA LEU A 180 -21.03 -22.69 10.35
C LEU A 180 -20.84 -23.75 11.45
N GLN A 181 -20.97 -25.03 11.13
CA GLN A 181 -20.80 -26.10 12.11
C GLN A 181 -19.31 -26.25 12.46
N ASP A 182 -19.01 -26.71 13.67
CA ASP A 182 -17.64 -26.94 14.14
C ASP A 182 -16.87 -27.97 13.27
N SER A 183 -17.57 -28.97 12.73
CA SER A 183 -16.97 -30.04 11.92
C SER A 183 -17.99 -30.70 11.00
N GLY A 184 -17.51 -31.60 10.13
CA GLY A 184 -18.33 -32.32 9.15
C GLY A 184 -18.29 -31.67 7.75
N PRO A 185 -18.87 -32.35 6.74
CA PRO A 185 -18.82 -31.91 5.35
C PRO A 185 -19.26 -30.44 5.17
N GLY A 186 -18.47 -29.67 4.43
CA GLY A 186 -18.77 -28.28 4.12
C GLY A 186 -18.50 -27.28 5.26
N SER A 187 -17.88 -27.72 6.36
CA SER A 187 -17.36 -26.82 7.40
C SER A 187 -15.94 -26.34 7.08
N LEU A 188 -15.49 -25.25 7.73
CA LEU A 188 -14.10 -24.77 7.59
C LEU A 188 -13.09 -25.86 7.97
N ARG A 189 -13.40 -26.67 9.00
CA ARG A 189 -12.52 -27.75 9.47
C ARG A 189 -12.30 -28.81 8.41
N ASP A 190 -13.35 -29.13 7.65
CA ASP A 190 -13.29 -30.08 6.54
C ASP A 190 -12.39 -29.54 5.41
N ALA A 191 -12.62 -28.27 5.04
CA ALA A 191 -11.89 -27.61 3.96
C ALA A 191 -10.36 -27.59 4.16
N VAL A 192 -9.89 -27.27 5.37
CA VAL A 192 -8.44 -27.09 5.62
C VAL A 192 -7.70 -28.37 6.05
N SER A 193 -8.35 -29.53 6.00
CA SER A 193 -7.86 -30.76 6.63
C SER A 193 -6.77 -31.51 5.84
N GLN A 194 -6.58 -31.23 4.54
CA GLN A 194 -5.70 -31.99 3.64
C GLN A 194 -4.68 -31.15 2.85
N GLY A 195 -4.96 -29.87 2.56
CA GLY A 195 -4.13 -29.03 1.69
C GLY A 195 -4.75 -28.79 0.30
N ASN A 196 -4.05 -28.03 -0.55
CA ASN A 196 -4.40 -27.64 -1.92
C ASN A 196 -5.81 -27.07 -2.07
N CYS A 197 -6.15 -26.13 -1.20
CA CYS A 197 -7.51 -25.68 -1.00
C CYS A 197 -7.59 -24.16 -0.86
N SER A 198 -8.26 -23.53 -1.82
CA SER A 198 -8.66 -22.13 -1.76
C SER A 198 -10.05 -22.06 -1.16
N VAL A 199 -10.10 -21.79 0.14
CA VAL A 199 -11.33 -21.75 0.93
C VAL A 199 -12.07 -20.45 0.64
N VAL A 200 -13.30 -20.61 0.16
CA VAL A 200 -14.28 -19.53 -0.01
C VAL A 200 -15.51 -19.82 0.85
N PHE A 201 -16.18 -18.76 1.32
CA PHE A 201 -17.30 -18.86 2.25
C PHE A 201 -18.61 -18.52 1.54
N ASP A 202 -19.51 -19.49 1.43
CA ASP A 202 -20.88 -19.27 0.95
C ASP A 202 -21.79 -18.73 2.07
N VAL A 203 -21.32 -18.78 3.32
CA VAL A 203 -22.03 -18.37 4.53
C VAL A 203 -21.18 -17.42 5.38
N GLY A 204 -21.83 -16.41 5.97
CA GLY A 204 -21.23 -15.49 6.94
C GLY A 204 -21.76 -15.74 8.34
N GLY A 205 -20.96 -15.47 9.37
CA GLY A 205 -21.34 -15.59 10.77
C GLY A 205 -20.21 -16.08 11.69
N GLU A 206 -20.60 -16.55 12.86
CA GLU A 206 -19.69 -17.07 13.88
C GLU A 206 -19.66 -18.60 13.84
N ILE A 207 -18.45 -19.18 13.74
CA ILE A 207 -18.20 -20.61 13.92
C ILE A 207 -17.78 -20.83 15.38
N LEU A 208 -18.65 -21.47 16.15
CA LEU A 208 -18.35 -21.90 17.51
C LEU A 208 -17.50 -23.16 17.49
N LEU A 209 -16.23 -23.04 17.87
CA LEU A 209 -15.28 -24.14 17.79
C LEU A 209 -15.20 -24.92 19.11
N ASN A 210 -15.24 -26.24 19.01
CA ASN A 210 -15.00 -27.15 20.14
C ASN A 210 -13.51 -27.44 20.33
N ASP A 211 -12.76 -27.45 19.23
CA ASP A 211 -11.31 -27.65 19.17
C ASP A 211 -10.65 -26.74 18.13
N PHE A 212 -9.33 -26.57 18.18
CA PHE A 212 -8.56 -25.77 17.21
C PHE A 212 -8.78 -26.26 15.78
N ILE A 213 -8.87 -25.33 14.84
CA ILE A 213 -8.82 -25.65 13.42
C ILE A 213 -7.35 -25.85 13.05
N TYR A 214 -7.00 -27.06 12.65
CA TYR A 214 -5.64 -27.39 12.21
C TYR A 214 -5.56 -27.25 10.70
N VAL A 215 -4.77 -26.29 10.23
CA VAL A 215 -4.40 -26.20 8.81
C VAL A 215 -3.28 -27.20 8.56
N LYS A 216 -3.56 -28.19 7.70
CA LYS A 216 -2.66 -29.28 7.36
C LYS A 216 -2.45 -29.32 5.84
N GLY A 217 -1.31 -29.85 5.43
CA GLY A 217 -0.93 -29.88 4.01
C GLY A 217 -0.62 -28.49 3.43
N ALA A 218 -0.03 -28.49 2.24
CA ALA A 218 0.46 -27.29 1.59
C ALA A 218 -0.63 -26.53 0.83
N PHE A 219 -0.34 -25.30 0.40
CA PHE A 219 -1.16 -24.54 -0.57
C PHE A 219 -2.60 -24.34 -0.09
N VAL A 220 -2.76 -23.74 1.09
CA VAL A 220 -4.08 -23.42 1.66
C VAL A 220 -4.27 -21.92 1.71
N THR A 221 -5.34 -21.45 1.08
CA THR A 221 -5.77 -20.05 1.18
C THR A 221 -7.09 -20.01 1.94
N ILE A 222 -7.15 -19.31 3.08
CA ILE A 222 -8.41 -19.00 3.78
C ILE A 222 -8.78 -17.57 3.44
N ASP A 223 -9.74 -17.39 2.53
CA ASP A 223 -10.17 -16.06 2.10
C ASP A 223 -11.50 -15.64 2.74
N GLY A 224 -11.42 -15.12 3.96
CA GLY A 224 -12.57 -14.65 4.74
C GLY A 224 -13.33 -13.49 4.10
N PHE A 225 -12.74 -12.76 3.15
CA PHE A 225 -13.41 -11.66 2.44
C PHE A 225 -14.52 -12.14 1.50
N THR A 226 -14.53 -13.42 1.15
CA THR A 226 -15.61 -14.03 0.34
C THR A 226 -16.90 -14.24 1.13
N ALA A 227 -16.84 -14.23 2.47
CA ALA A 227 -18.00 -14.47 3.31
C ALA A 227 -19.05 -13.34 3.17
N PRO A 228 -20.34 -13.66 3.00
CA PRO A 228 -21.42 -12.69 3.10
C PRO A 228 -21.40 -11.92 4.44
N PRO A 229 -22.00 -10.71 4.52
CA PRO A 229 -22.14 -9.99 5.79
C PRO A 229 -22.69 -10.90 6.91
N PRO A 230 -22.13 -10.86 8.12
CA PRO A 230 -21.15 -9.89 8.64
C PRO A 230 -19.67 -10.26 8.41
N GLY A 231 -19.36 -11.22 7.54
CA GLY A 231 -18.05 -11.85 7.42
C GLY A 231 -17.95 -13.11 8.30
N ILE A 232 -16.74 -13.66 8.48
CA ILE A 232 -16.52 -14.89 9.26
C ILE A 232 -15.73 -14.64 10.55
N SER A 233 -16.22 -15.22 11.65
CA SER A 233 -15.55 -15.17 12.96
C SER A 233 -15.39 -16.57 13.55
N LEU A 234 -14.22 -16.87 14.09
CA LEU A 234 -13.93 -18.07 14.86
C LEU A 234 -14.02 -17.73 16.34
N ARG A 235 -14.72 -18.54 17.14
CA ARG A 235 -14.86 -18.31 18.57
C ARG A 235 -14.54 -19.53 19.42
N ASN A 236 -14.05 -19.29 20.63
CA ASN A 236 -13.62 -20.25 21.66
C ASN A 236 -12.29 -20.97 21.36
N ARG A 237 -11.92 -21.11 20.08
CA ARG A 237 -10.64 -21.65 19.62
C ARG A 237 -10.12 -20.86 18.42
N GLY A 238 -8.86 -21.09 18.10
CA GLY A 238 -8.15 -20.43 17.01
C GLY A 238 -7.76 -21.36 15.87
N LEU A 239 -6.79 -20.90 15.09
CA LEU A 239 -6.12 -21.66 14.03
C LEU A 239 -4.73 -22.11 14.48
N VAL A 240 -4.33 -23.29 14.03
CA VAL A 240 -2.95 -23.77 14.17
C VAL A 240 -2.45 -24.22 12.81
N ILE A 241 -1.45 -23.52 12.28
CA ILE A 241 -0.74 -23.84 11.04
C ILE A 241 0.43 -24.74 11.41
N ARG A 242 0.34 -26.04 11.08
CA ARG A 242 1.27 -27.07 11.59
C ARG A 242 2.25 -27.56 10.53
N GLY A 243 3.48 -27.07 10.57
CA GLY A 243 4.52 -27.47 9.62
C GLY A 243 4.83 -28.97 9.63
N ASN A 244 4.88 -29.58 10.81
CA ASN A 244 5.07 -31.03 10.97
C ASN A 244 3.89 -31.90 10.47
N GLN A 245 2.79 -31.27 10.02
CA GLN A 245 1.68 -31.91 9.30
C GLN A 245 1.58 -31.40 7.86
N GLY A 246 2.69 -30.91 7.30
CA GLY A 246 2.83 -30.50 5.91
C GLY A 246 2.34 -29.09 5.60
N ALA A 247 2.04 -28.25 6.60
CA ALA A 247 1.56 -26.90 6.35
C ALA A 247 2.69 -25.97 5.87
N HIS A 248 2.61 -25.56 4.60
CA HIS A 248 3.42 -24.51 4.00
C HIS A 248 2.68 -23.85 2.83
N ASP A 249 3.09 -22.65 2.41
CA ASP A 249 2.39 -21.85 1.40
C ASP A 249 0.92 -21.61 1.80
N VAL A 250 0.75 -21.03 3.01
CA VAL A 250 -0.55 -20.80 3.63
C VAL A 250 -0.85 -19.31 3.69
N THR A 251 -2.01 -18.91 3.17
CA THR A 251 -2.53 -17.55 3.30
C THR A 251 -3.79 -17.57 4.17
N VAL A 252 -3.89 -16.68 5.15
CA VAL A 252 -5.08 -16.48 5.96
C VAL A 252 -5.42 -14.99 5.96
N ARG A 253 -6.61 -14.65 5.47
CA ARG A 253 -7.06 -13.26 5.43
C ARG A 253 -8.55 -13.06 5.69
N GLY A 254 -8.92 -11.87 6.13
CA GLY A 254 -10.34 -11.47 6.23
C GLY A 254 -11.14 -12.22 7.30
N ILE A 255 -10.48 -12.87 8.28
CA ILE A 255 -11.15 -13.59 9.36
C ILE A 255 -10.97 -12.91 10.71
N ARG A 256 -11.93 -13.14 11.60
CA ARG A 256 -11.84 -12.74 13.01
C ARG A 256 -11.63 -13.95 13.91
N VAL A 257 -10.84 -13.81 14.96
CA VAL A 257 -10.73 -14.79 16.04
C VAL A 257 -11.07 -14.12 17.36
N ARG A 258 -11.95 -14.76 18.15
CA ARG A 258 -12.51 -14.20 19.38
C ARG A 258 -12.44 -15.23 20.51
N ASN A 259 -11.91 -14.81 21.65
CA ASN A 259 -11.92 -15.61 22.89
C ASN A 259 -11.31 -17.02 22.72
N SER A 260 -10.19 -17.14 22.01
CA SER A 260 -9.50 -18.44 21.91
C SER A 260 -9.00 -18.87 23.29
N SER A 261 -9.18 -20.15 23.64
CA SER A 261 -8.74 -20.67 24.94
C SER A 261 -7.23 -20.84 25.09
N ILE A 262 -6.46 -20.67 24.01
CA ILE A 262 -4.99 -20.59 24.03
C ILE A 262 -4.62 -19.47 23.05
N ASP A 263 -4.04 -19.80 21.89
CA ASP A 263 -3.64 -18.82 20.89
C ASP A 263 -4.77 -18.51 19.90
N GLY A 264 -4.84 -17.28 19.41
CA GLY A 264 -5.77 -16.91 18.33
C GLY A 264 -5.35 -17.55 17.00
N ILE A 265 -4.09 -17.33 16.60
CA ILE A 265 -3.45 -18.02 15.49
C ILE A 265 -2.06 -18.48 15.95
N GLN A 266 -1.72 -19.74 15.72
CA GLN A 266 -0.40 -20.28 15.99
C GLN A 266 0.25 -20.77 14.70
N ILE A 267 1.46 -20.28 14.42
CA ILE A 267 2.31 -20.72 13.29
C ILE A 267 3.49 -21.45 13.89
N ALA A 268 3.47 -22.78 13.79
CA ALA A 268 4.35 -23.61 14.60
C ALA A 268 4.84 -24.87 13.88
N TYR A 269 5.76 -25.57 14.55
CA TYR A 269 6.29 -26.86 14.14
C TYR A 269 6.94 -26.85 12.74
N GLY A 270 7.66 -25.77 12.41
CA GLY A 270 8.38 -25.64 11.14
C GLY A 270 7.49 -25.26 9.95
N ALA A 271 6.34 -24.62 10.18
CA ALA A 271 5.52 -24.08 9.10
C ALA A 271 6.29 -22.97 8.36
N TYR A 272 6.14 -22.89 7.04
CA TYR A 272 6.87 -21.89 6.25
C TYR A 272 6.07 -21.34 5.07
N ASN A 273 6.48 -20.17 4.58
CA ASN A 273 5.76 -19.41 3.55
C ASN A 273 4.31 -19.14 3.99
N VAL A 274 4.15 -18.36 5.06
CA VAL A 274 2.83 -18.07 5.64
C VAL A 274 2.54 -16.58 5.55
N VAL A 275 1.35 -16.24 5.05
CA VAL A 275 0.83 -14.86 5.02
C VAL A 275 -0.40 -14.78 5.91
N ILE A 276 -0.35 -13.89 6.90
CA ILE A 276 -1.51 -13.50 7.72
C ILE A 276 -1.80 -12.04 7.41
N ASP A 277 -2.94 -11.77 6.80
CA ASP A 277 -3.26 -10.42 6.29
C ASP A 277 -4.68 -10.02 6.67
N HIS A 278 -4.90 -8.78 7.12
CA HIS A 278 -6.24 -8.29 7.48
C HIS A 278 -7.03 -9.23 8.39
N VAL A 279 -6.39 -9.81 9.40
CA VAL A 279 -7.09 -10.55 10.45
C VAL A 279 -7.37 -9.65 11.64
N SER A 280 -8.37 -10.00 12.45
CA SER A 280 -8.54 -9.40 13.76
C SER A 280 -8.61 -10.47 14.84
N ILE A 281 -7.86 -10.28 15.93
CA ILE A 281 -7.81 -11.21 17.06
C ILE A 281 -8.06 -10.44 18.36
N ASN A 282 -8.93 -10.98 19.19
CA ASN A 282 -9.28 -10.44 20.51
C ASN A 282 -9.51 -11.56 21.53
N GLY A 283 -9.09 -11.34 22.78
CA GLY A 283 -9.48 -12.17 23.91
C GLY A 283 -8.82 -13.55 23.96
N SER A 284 -7.71 -13.78 23.28
CA SER A 284 -6.97 -15.04 23.36
C SER A 284 -6.37 -15.23 24.76
N ALA A 285 -6.39 -16.45 25.30
CA ALA A 285 -5.93 -16.74 26.67
C ALA A 285 -4.42 -16.87 26.83
N ASP A 286 -3.67 -17.12 25.75
CA ASP A 286 -2.21 -16.99 25.71
C ASP A 286 -1.80 -15.92 24.68
N GLY A 287 -1.31 -16.26 23.50
CA GLY A 287 -0.97 -15.29 22.45
C GLY A 287 -2.15 -14.96 21.52
N ASN A 288 -2.27 -13.72 21.05
CA ASN A 288 -3.15 -13.45 19.91
C ASN A 288 -2.59 -14.11 18.64
N LEU A 289 -1.31 -13.94 18.35
CA LEU A 289 -0.64 -14.63 17.25
C LEU A 289 0.78 -15.02 17.65
N ASP A 290 1.08 -16.32 17.72
CA ASP A 290 2.42 -16.80 18.06
C ASP A 290 3.10 -17.47 16.85
N ILE A 291 4.38 -17.16 16.64
CA ILE A 291 5.22 -17.72 15.58
C ILE A 291 6.40 -18.45 16.22
N THR A 292 6.35 -19.78 16.19
CA THR A 292 7.26 -20.59 16.99
C THR A 292 7.83 -21.81 16.28
N GLU A 293 8.76 -22.48 16.97
CA GLU A 293 9.22 -23.85 16.68
C GLU A 293 9.74 -24.04 15.25
N GLY A 294 10.70 -23.20 14.84
CA GLY A 294 11.37 -23.31 13.55
C GLY A 294 10.60 -22.75 12.36
N SER A 295 9.44 -22.12 12.60
CA SER A 295 8.64 -21.52 11.52
C SER A 295 9.40 -20.37 10.83
N ASN A 296 9.31 -20.26 9.50
CA ASN A 296 10.10 -19.28 8.76
C ASN A 296 9.42 -18.76 7.49
N ASN A 297 9.85 -17.60 6.97
CA ASN A 297 9.21 -16.91 5.85
C ASN A 297 7.73 -16.61 6.16
N VAL A 298 7.50 -15.79 7.19
CA VAL A 298 6.14 -15.42 7.62
C VAL A 298 5.95 -13.93 7.46
N THR A 299 4.86 -13.52 6.83
CA THR A 299 4.42 -12.12 6.76
C THR A 299 3.13 -11.95 7.56
N VAL A 300 3.11 -10.96 8.45
CA VAL A 300 1.92 -10.52 9.17
C VAL A 300 1.66 -9.06 8.83
N SER A 301 0.55 -8.80 8.14
CA SER A 301 0.24 -7.48 7.62
C SER A 301 -1.18 -7.02 7.92
N TRP A 302 -1.35 -5.70 8.04
CA TRP A 302 -2.65 -5.03 8.07
C TRP A 302 -3.64 -5.65 9.06
N SER A 303 -3.19 -6.15 10.21
CA SER A 303 -4.02 -6.91 11.15
C SER A 303 -4.23 -6.17 12.47
N ILE A 304 -5.30 -6.51 13.20
CA ILE A 304 -5.59 -5.99 14.54
C ILE A 304 -5.36 -7.08 15.58
N PHE A 305 -4.48 -6.81 16.53
CA PHE A 305 -4.24 -7.60 17.74
C PHE A 305 -4.64 -6.75 18.95
N SER A 306 -5.88 -6.93 19.40
CA SER A 306 -6.50 -6.18 20.50
C SER A 306 -6.49 -6.98 21.80
N GLU A 307 -6.90 -6.37 22.92
CA GLU A 307 -6.76 -6.90 24.28
C GLU A 307 -6.91 -8.45 24.37
N PRO A 308 -5.84 -9.18 24.73
CA PRO A 308 -5.93 -10.60 25.04
C PRO A 308 -6.66 -10.82 26.38
N ASN A 309 -7.13 -12.03 26.65
CA ASN A 309 -7.82 -12.33 27.91
C ASN A 309 -6.85 -12.16 29.09
N GLY A 310 -7.25 -11.35 30.07
CA GLY A 310 -6.39 -10.95 31.19
C GLY A 310 -5.31 -9.92 30.82
N THR A 311 -5.40 -9.32 29.63
CA THR A 311 -4.52 -8.23 29.16
C THR A 311 -3.04 -8.65 29.08
N GLU A 312 -2.72 -9.94 28.93
CA GLU A 312 -1.31 -10.39 28.99
C GLU A 312 -0.54 -10.26 27.67
N LYS A 313 -0.73 -11.17 26.69
CA LYS A 313 0.26 -11.40 25.61
C LYS A 313 -0.33 -11.24 24.21
N ASN A 314 0.36 -10.48 23.36
CA ASN A 314 -0.02 -10.34 21.95
C ASN A 314 0.67 -11.35 21.03
N MET A 315 1.98 -11.22 20.80
CA MET A 315 2.71 -12.00 19.81
C MET A 315 4.10 -12.42 20.29
N LEU A 316 4.28 -13.73 20.47
CA LEU A 316 5.59 -14.35 20.70
C LEU A 316 6.21 -14.83 19.39
N ILE A 317 7.46 -14.43 19.17
CA ILE A 317 8.33 -14.96 18.12
C ILE A 317 9.47 -15.68 18.82
N LYS A 318 9.42 -17.02 18.92
CA LYS A 318 10.36 -17.80 19.74
C LYS A 318 10.62 -19.24 19.24
N TYR A 319 11.73 -19.84 19.66
CA TYR A 319 12.11 -21.22 19.35
C TYR A 319 12.58 -21.35 17.89
N ASN A 320 13.60 -20.58 17.57
CA ASN A 320 14.31 -20.56 16.29
C ASN A 320 13.47 -20.16 15.03
N PRO A 321 12.57 -19.15 15.08
CA PRO A 321 11.94 -18.63 13.89
C PRO A 321 12.94 -17.78 13.06
N SER A 322 12.68 -17.62 11.77
CA SER A 322 13.52 -16.76 10.90
C SER A 322 12.74 -16.17 9.72
N ARG A 323 13.20 -15.03 9.20
CA ARG A 323 12.61 -14.28 8.08
C ARG A 323 11.13 -13.98 8.33
N ILE A 324 10.87 -13.25 9.43
CA ILE A 324 9.53 -12.84 9.82
C ILE A 324 9.37 -11.35 9.52
N SER A 325 8.37 -10.98 8.71
CA SER A 325 8.02 -9.60 8.41
C SER A 325 6.70 -9.25 9.10
N VAL A 326 6.68 -8.18 9.88
CA VAL A 326 5.49 -7.72 10.62
C VAL A 326 5.30 -6.24 10.29
N HIS A 327 4.29 -5.91 9.50
CA HIS A 327 4.08 -4.52 9.10
C HIS A 327 2.64 -4.06 9.00
N HIS A 328 2.41 -2.77 9.23
CA HIS A 328 1.09 -2.15 9.11
C HIS A 328 0.01 -2.76 10.03
N ASN A 329 0.40 -3.30 11.19
CA ASN A 329 -0.54 -3.88 12.16
C ASN A 329 -0.83 -2.93 13.33
N ILE A 330 -1.96 -3.17 14.01
CA ILE A 330 -2.31 -2.57 15.30
C ILE A 330 -2.08 -3.60 16.39
N PHE A 331 -1.21 -3.29 17.35
CA PHE A 331 -1.10 -3.97 18.63
C PHE A 331 -1.64 -3.04 19.70
N THR A 332 -2.71 -3.46 20.40
CA THR A 332 -3.39 -2.59 21.36
C THR A 332 -3.81 -3.31 22.64
N GLU A 333 -3.56 -2.64 23.78
CA GLU A 333 -4.05 -3.03 25.11
C GLU A 333 -3.59 -4.44 25.55
N ALA A 334 -2.30 -4.76 25.37
CA ALA A 334 -1.68 -5.97 25.92
C ALA A 334 -0.42 -5.65 26.70
N ARG A 335 -0.27 -6.23 27.90
CA ARG A 335 0.84 -5.94 28.82
C ARG A 335 2.20 -6.31 28.27
N GLN A 336 2.28 -7.29 27.38
CA GLN A 336 3.55 -7.81 26.92
C GLN A 336 3.43 -8.42 25.53
N ARG A 337 4.59 -8.62 24.92
CA ARG A 337 4.77 -9.26 23.61
C ARG A 337 4.09 -8.46 22.48
N ASN A 338 4.47 -7.20 22.28
CA ASN A 338 3.93 -6.35 21.20
C ASN A 338 4.97 -5.93 20.13
N PRO A 339 5.60 -6.85 19.37
CA PRO A 339 5.82 -8.27 19.65
C PRO A 339 6.98 -8.49 20.64
N GLN A 340 7.13 -9.72 21.15
CA GLN A 340 8.37 -10.17 21.80
C GLN A 340 9.09 -11.16 20.90
N VAL A 341 10.36 -10.89 20.59
CA VAL A 341 11.20 -11.77 19.77
C VAL A 341 12.40 -12.30 20.55
N ARG A 342 12.60 -13.63 20.47
CA ARG A 342 13.73 -14.37 21.03
C ARG A 342 14.10 -15.54 20.12
N ILE A 343 15.37 -15.93 20.04
CA ILE A 343 15.72 -17.19 19.37
C ILE A 343 15.40 -18.37 20.28
N ASP A 344 15.85 -18.30 21.53
CA ASP A 344 15.65 -19.31 22.56
C ASP A 344 15.74 -18.66 23.97
N ASP A 345 15.89 -19.47 25.02
CA ASP A 345 16.12 -18.99 26.39
C ASP A 345 17.62 -18.96 26.79
N ALA A 346 18.51 -19.38 25.88
CA ALA A 346 19.95 -19.40 26.10
C ALA A 346 20.66 -18.15 25.53
N GLY A 347 19.97 -17.40 24.67
CA GLY A 347 20.54 -16.24 23.99
C GLY A 347 21.44 -16.62 22.82
N THR A 348 21.13 -17.71 22.14
CA THR A 348 21.89 -18.16 20.96
C THR A 348 21.74 -17.15 19.83
N ASN A 349 22.87 -16.72 19.26
CA ASN A 349 22.86 -15.74 18.18
C ASN A 349 22.18 -16.29 16.93
N ALA A 350 21.24 -15.53 16.38
CA ALA A 350 20.65 -15.82 15.08
C ALA A 350 21.70 -15.71 13.96
N THR A 351 21.43 -16.38 12.83
CA THR A 351 22.23 -16.29 11.59
C THR A 351 21.52 -15.53 10.48
N ASN A 352 20.21 -15.34 10.60
CA ASN A 352 19.34 -14.62 9.66
C ASN A 352 18.45 -13.65 10.43
N THR A 353 17.88 -12.68 9.72
CA THR A 353 16.84 -11.77 10.24
C THR A 353 15.73 -12.57 10.92
N THR A 354 15.50 -12.33 12.20
CA THR A 354 14.44 -12.97 12.97
C THR A 354 13.15 -12.18 12.89
N LEU A 355 13.24 -10.84 12.83
CA LEU A 355 12.09 -9.94 12.76
C LEU A 355 12.42 -8.70 11.92
N ASP A 356 11.59 -8.40 10.93
CA ASP A 356 11.52 -7.11 10.23
C ASP A 356 10.19 -6.43 10.60
N LEU A 357 10.24 -5.55 11.61
CA LEU A 357 9.09 -4.88 12.20
C LEU A 357 8.99 -3.45 11.65
N ARG A 358 8.03 -3.19 10.75
CA ARG A 358 7.91 -1.91 10.06
C ARG A 358 6.52 -1.29 10.11
N ASN A 359 6.40 0.01 10.34
CA ASN A 359 5.12 0.71 10.13
C ASN A 359 3.94 0.16 10.94
N ASN A 360 4.17 -0.37 12.15
CA ASN A 360 3.10 -0.83 13.04
C ASN A 360 2.72 0.25 14.06
N ILE A 361 1.50 0.18 14.56
CA ILE A 361 1.06 0.88 15.76
C ILE A 361 1.22 -0.07 16.95
N ILE A 362 2.05 0.32 17.91
CA ILE A 362 2.20 -0.35 19.19
C ILE A 362 1.63 0.59 20.26
N TRP A 363 0.38 0.37 20.64
CA TRP A 363 -0.38 1.32 21.45
C TRP A 363 -0.88 0.70 22.76
N ASP A 364 -0.64 1.37 23.88
CA ASP A 364 -1.07 0.96 25.23
C ASP A 364 -0.63 -0.47 25.63
N TRP A 365 0.54 -0.57 26.24
CA TRP A 365 1.05 -1.82 26.82
C TRP A 365 0.68 -1.99 28.29
N SER A 366 -0.37 -1.33 28.80
CA SER A 366 -1.05 -1.65 30.07
C SER A 366 -0.12 -1.85 31.29
N GLY A 367 1.00 -1.12 31.34
CA GLY A 367 2.00 -1.24 32.42
C GLY A 367 2.98 -2.40 32.33
N GLY A 368 3.16 -3.04 31.18
CA GLY A 368 4.32 -3.87 30.88
C GLY A 368 5.21 -3.22 29.81
N TYR A 369 5.33 -3.80 28.62
CA TYR A 369 6.21 -3.28 27.55
C TYR A 369 5.58 -3.38 26.15
N GLY A 370 6.00 -2.49 25.24
CA GLY A 370 5.65 -2.55 23.83
C GLY A 370 6.41 -3.67 23.11
N THR A 371 7.50 -3.33 22.44
CA THR A 371 8.34 -4.29 21.73
C THR A 371 9.52 -4.76 22.59
N LEU A 372 9.77 -6.07 22.64
CA LEU A 372 10.94 -6.63 23.33
C LEU A 372 11.78 -7.52 22.41
N VAL A 373 13.04 -7.12 22.21
CA VAL A 373 14.05 -7.87 21.46
C VAL A 373 15.10 -8.41 22.43
N TRP A 374 15.13 -9.72 22.64
CA TRP A 374 15.99 -10.32 23.66
C TRP A 374 16.46 -11.72 23.27
N TYR A 375 17.55 -12.21 23.87
CA TYR A 375 18.08 -13.56 23.70
C TYR A 375 18.36 -13.95 22.23
N GLY A 376 19.28 -13.21 21.59
CA GLY A 376 19.94 -13.63 20.35
C GLY A 376 19.42 -13.17 18.97
N PRO A 377 18.20 -12.62 18.79
CA PRO A 377 17.64 -12.38 17.45
C PRO A 377 18.32 -11.22 16.71
N TRP A 378 18.17 -11.23 15.39
CA TRP A 378 18.49 -10.08 14.53
C TRP A 378 17.19 -9.39 14.13
N ALA A 379 17.03 -8.11 14.45
CA ALA A 379 15.78 -7.39 14.25
C ALA A 379 15.96 -6.05 13.51
N ASN A 380 15.14 -5.79 12.50
CA ASN A 380 14.90 -4.43 12.00
C ASN A 380 13.65 -3.88 12.69
N ILE A 381 13.72 -2.68 13.25
CA ILE A 381 12.59 -2.00 13.89
C ILE A 381 12.52 -0.60 13.29
N VAL A 382 11.64 -0.41 12.30
CA VAL A 382 11.67 0.76 11.43
C VAL A 382 10.31 1.45 11.34
N ASN A 383 10.27 2.76 11.55
CA ASN A 383 9.07 3.58 11.33
C ASN A 383 7.80 3.10 12.04
N ASN A 384 7.92 2.52 13.23
CA ASN A 384 6.76 2.14 14.05
C ASN A 384 6.34 3.31 14.95
N TYR A 385 5.06 3.38 15.27
CA TYR A 385 4.48 4.36 16.19
C TYR A 385 4.24 3.71 17.55
N TYR A 386 4.90 4.22 18.59
CA TYR A 386 4.76 3.79 19.98
C TYR A 386 4.06 4.88 20.79
N SER A 387 3.03 4.52 21.56
CA SER A 387 2.40 5.45 22.51
C SER A 387 1.62 4.65 23.55
N SER A 388 1.47 5.18 24.76
CA SER A 388 0.69 4.54 25.81
C SER A 388 -0.04 5.54 26.70
N ASN A 389 -1.32 5.27 26.95
CA ASN A 389 -2.11 6.01 27.93
C ASN A 389 -1.79 5.59 29.39
N GLY A 390 -0.97 4.55 29.61
CA GLY A 390 -0.58 4.07 30.93
C GLY A 390 0.64 3.13 30.94
N GLY A 391 1.35 3.02 32.06
CA GLY A 391 2.59 2.23 32.16
C GLY A 391 3.87 3.05 32.06
N ASP A 392 5.02 2.40 32.20
CA ASP A 392 6.30 3.09 32.03
C ASP A 392 6.54 3.30 30.53
N LYS A 393 6.53 4.57 30.14
CA LYS A 393 6.73 4.99 28.75
C LYS A 393 8.08 4.51 28.22
N LYS A 394 9.08 4.38 29.11
CA LYS A 394 10.42 3.90 28.77
C LYS A 394 10.46 2.45 28.29
N ASP A 395 9.38 1.69 28.51
CA ASP A 395 9.23 0.30 28.07
C ASP A 395 8.58 0.18 26.67
N ALA A 396 8.43 1.29 25.92
CA ALA A 396 7.93 1.30 24.55
C ALA A 396 8.68 0.31 23.64
N LEU A 397 10.02 0.38 23.67
CA LEU A 397 10.91 -0.53 22.98
C LEU A 397 12.06 -0.90 23.91
N THR A 398 12.33 -2.19 24.05
CA THR A 398 13.51 -2.69 24.75
C THR A 398 14.31 -3.61 23.84
N VAL A 399 15.59 -3.29 23.66
CA VAL A 399 16.55 -4.12 22.92
C VAL A 399 17.68 -4.52 23.87
N ASN A 400 17.81 -5.82 24.15
CA ASN A 400 18.94 -6.33 24.91
C ASN A 400 20.13 -6.63 24.00
N THR A 401 20.99 -5.63 23.83
CA THR A 401 22.15 -5.64 22.93
C THR A 401 23.32 -6.51 23.39
N THR A 402 23.21 -7.20 24.54
CA THR A 402 24.23 -8.17 24.99
C THR A 402 24.35 -9.34 24.02
N ASN A 403 23.19 -9.81 23.51
CA ASN A 403 23.12 -10.98 22.62
C ASN A 403 22.28 -10.69 21.37
N ALA A 404 21.34 -9.74 21.42
CA ALA A 404 20.55 -9.37 20.24
C ALA A 404 21.27 -8.34 19.39
N ARG A 405 20.96 -8.36 18.08
CA ARG A 405 21.41 -7.35 17.13
C ARG A 405 20.19 -6.66 16.55
N ALA A 406 20.15 -5.34 16.56
CA ALA A 406 19.01 -4.59 16.09
C ALA A 406 19.40 -3.33 15.33
N TYR A 407 18.82 -3.17 14.14
CA TYR A 407 18.76 -1.90 13.44
C TYR A 407 17.46 -1.20 13.82
N VAL A 408 17.55 -0.01 14.38
CA VAL A 408 16.39 0.76 14.88
C VAL A 408 16.43 2.15 14.24
N SER A 409 15.37 2.52 13.51
CA SER A 409 15.34 3.81 12.81
C SER A 409 13.94 4.34 12.54
N GLY A 410 13.77 5.67 12.60
CA GLY A 410 12.54 6.38 12.25
C GLY A 410 11.29 6.02 13.06
N ASN A 411 11.43 5.27 14.15
CA ASN A 411 10.34 5.03 15.09
C ASN A 411 10.03 6.32 15.85
N ILE A 412 8.75 6.52 16.15
CA ILE A 412 8.27 7.69 16.90
C ILE A 412 7.69 7.22 18.22
N ASP A 413 8.07 7.94 19.27
CA ASP A 413 7.36 7.98 20.54
C ASP A 413 7.07 9.46 20.85
N PRO A 414 5.81 9.90 20.82
CA PRO A 414 5.45 11.30 20.97
C PRO A 414 5.48 11.76 22.44
N GLU A 415 5.78 10.88 23.39
CA GLU A 415 5.57 11.12 24.81
C GLU A 415 6.81 11.57 25.58
N ASP A 416 7.88 11.92 24.86
CA ASP A 416 9.17 12.41 25.36
C ASP A 416 9.75 11.54 26.50
N LEU A 417 10.27 10.36 26.11
CA LEU A 417 10.84 9.37 27.03
C LEU A 417 12.08 9.85 27.81
N GLY A 418 12.61 11.03 27.49
CA GLY A 418 13.91 11.50 27.95
C GLY A 418 15.11 10.75 27.34
N PHE A 419 14.87 9.91 26.32
CA PHE A 419 15.89 9.29 25.47
C PHE A 419 15.36 9.07 24.05
N ASP A 420 16.25 8.98 23.08
CA ASP A 420 15.89 8.69 21.69
C ASP A 420 15.64 7.18 21.51
N ILE A 421 14.41 6.77 21.24
CA ILE A 421 14.04 5.36 21.01
C ILE A 421 14.85 4.72 19.86
N ASN A 422 15.33 5.51 18.89
CA ASN A 422 16.12 5.03 17.76
C ASN A 422 17.58 4.78 18.15
N SER A 423 18.03 5.27 19.31
CA SER A 423 19.38 4.99 19.84
C SER A 423 19.50 3.60 20.50
N LEU A 424 18.40 2.86 20.64
CA LEU A 424 18.39 1.52 21.26
C LEU A 424 18.96 0.41 20.36
N GLY A 425 19.15 0.68 19.07
CA GLY A 425 19.80 -0.25 18.14
C GLY A 425 21.32 -0.32 18.33
N ASN A 426 21.91 -1.46 17.97
CA ASN A 426 23.36 -1.67 17.95
C ASN A 426 23.92 -1.97 16.55
N GLU A 427 23.10 -1.80 15.51
CA GLU A 427 23.49 -2.01 14.11
C GLU A 427 23.20 -0.76 13.28
N ALA A 428 24.11 -0.44 12.35
CA ALA A 428 24.04 0.78 11.54
C ALA A 428 23.28 0.61 10.21
N VAL A 429 23.10 -0.63 9.75
CA VAL A 429 22.47 -0.98 8.47
C VAL A 429 21.38 -2.02 8.75
N PRO A 430 20.20 -1.93 8.09
CA PRO A 430 19.18 -2.95 8.23
C PRO A 430 19.68 -4.31 7.74
N PHE A 431 19.22 -5.38 8.37
CA PHE A 431 19.41 -6.74 7.88
C PHE A 431 18.55 -7.01 6.65
N ASP A 432 18.98 -7.96 5.82
CA ASP A 432 18.22 -8.41 4.66
C ASP A 432 16.84 -8.93 5.07
N ALA A 433 15.80 -8.38 4.47
CA ALA A 433 14.42 -8.77 4.64
C ALA A 433 13.67 -8.55 3.31
N PRO A 434 12.55 -9.25 3.06
CA PRO A 434 11.68 -8.94 1.93
C PRO A 434 11.30 -7.46 1.90
N PRO A 435 11.23 -6.82 0.70
CA PRO A 435 10.93 -5.41 0.60
C PRO A 435 9.49 -5.12 1.08
N VAL A 436 9.34 -4.11 1.92
CA VAL A 436 8.05 -3.57 2.36
C VAL A 436 7.94 -2.14 1.82
N ALA A 437 6.79 -1.78 1.24
CA ALA A 437 6.50 -0.40 0.88
C ALA A 437 6.29 0.43 2.16
N THR A 438 7.34 1.10 2.63
CA THR A 438 7.32 1.83 3.91
C THR A 438 7.00 3.31 3.76
N GLN A 439 6.29 3.87 4.74
CA GLN A 439 6.15 5.32 4.94
C GLN A 439 6.89 5.76 6.20
N ASP A 440 6.96 7.07 6.49
CA ASP A 440 7.32 7.53 7.82
C ASP A 440 6.29 7.04 8.86
N ALA A 441 6.67 7.01 10.15
CA ALA A 441 5.87 6.40 11.20
C ALA A 441 4.47 7.04 11.37
N CYS A 442 4.34 8.36 11.19
CA CYS A 442 3.06 9.03 11.34
C CYS A 442 2.12 8.76 10.16
N THR A 443 2.64 8.88 8.93
CA THR A 443 1.87 8.54 7.72
C THR A 443 1.42 7.09 7.77
N ALA A 444 2.32 6.17 8.14
CA ALA A 444 1.98 4.77 8.32
C ALA A 444 0.90 4.55 9.38
N ALA A 445 1.02 5.16 10.56
CA ALA A 445 0.02 5.01 11.61
C ALA A 445 -1.38 5.45 11.15
N GLN A 446 -1.49 6.51 10.36
CA GLN A 446 -2.77 6.94 9.79
C GLN A 446 -3.35 5.90 8.82
N LEU A 447 -2.53 5.35 7.92
CA LEU A 447 -2.94 4.27 7.02
C LEU A 447 -3.40 3.04 7.79
N VAL A 448 -2.65 2.66 8.84
CA VAL A 448 -2.94 1.49 9.67
C VAL A 448 -4.28 1.64 10.41
N ILE A 449 -4.58 2.80 10.99
CA ILE A 449 -5.92 3.05 11.60
C ILE A 449 -7.04 2.90 10.56
N ALA A 450 -6.80 3.40 9.35
CA ALA A 450 -7.80 3.40 8.29
C ALA A 450 -8.11 1.99 7.75
N ASP A 451 -7.09 1.13 7.63
CA ASP A 451 -7.22 -0.10 6.83
C ASP A 451 -7.05 -1.40 7.63
N ALA A 452 -6.24 -1.43 8.69
CA ALA A 452 -5.92 -2.67 9.39
C ALA A 452 -7.16 -3.41 9.95
N GLY A 453 -7.10 -4.74 9.94
CA GLY A 453 -8.13 -5.67 10.40
C GLY A 453 -9.18 -5.98 9.33
N VAL A 454 -10.19 -6.77 9.71
CA VAL A 454 -11.29 -7.12 8.81
C VAL A 454 -12.25 -5.92 8.69
N ARG A 455 -12.52 -5.46 7.46
CA ARG A 455 -13.44 -4.35 7.18
C ARG A 455 -14.79 -4.84 6.62
N PRO A 456 -15.93 -4.22 6.99
CA PRO A 456 -16.06 -3.17 8.01
C PRO A 456 -15.75 -3.70 9.41
N LEU A 457 -15.21 -2.85 10.29
CA LEU A 457 -14.87 -3.23 11.67
C LEU A 457 -16.12 -3.71 12.43
N ASP A 458 -15.98 -4.78 13.22
CA ASP A 458 -17.04 -5.19 14.16
C ASP A 458 -17.04 -4.30 15.41
N SER A 459 -18.00 -4.49 16.32
CA SER A 459 -18.11 -3.65 17.52
C SER A 459 -16.90 -3.76 18.45
N ILE A 460 -16.19 -4.89 18.44
CA ILE A 460 -14.99 -5.11 19.26
C ILE A 460 -13.83 -4.32 18.67
N ASP A 461 -13.60 -4.47 17.37
CA ASP A 461 -12.55 -3.76 16.65
C ASP A 461 -12.76 -2.23 16.73
N GLN A 462 -14.00 -1.76 16.51
CA GLN A 462 -14.35 -0.33 16.64
C GLN A 462 -14.04 0.21 18.04
N GLN A 463 -14.34 -0.57 19.09
CA GLN A 463 -14.09 -0.17 20.47
C GLN A 463 -12.60 0.07 20.73
N TYR A 464 -11.70 -0.77 20.23
CA TYR A 464 -10.26 -0.62 20.45
C TYR A 464 -9.63 0.42 19.51
N VAL A 465 -9.95 0.37 18.22
CA VAL A 465 -9.38 1.31 17.23
C VAL A 465 -9.76 2.76 17.57
N SER A 466 -11.00 3.00 18.03
CA SER A 466 -11.44 4.36 18.39
C SER A 466 -10.76 4.96 19.64
N ARG A 467 -10.06 4.15 20.43
CA ARG A 467 -9.30 4.64 21.60
C ARG A 467 -7.90 5.10 21.24
N ILE A 468 -7.37 4.66 20.10
CA ILE A 468 -6.01 4.98 19.69
C ILE A 468 -5.93 6.46 19.33
N SER A 469 -5.05 7.16 20.04
CA SER A 469 -4.73 8.57 19.79
C SER A 469 -3.34 8.66 19.18
N LEU A 470 -3.25 9.16 17.95
CA LEU A 470 -2.00 9.40 17.24
C LEU A 470 -1.38 10.74 17.67
N VAL A 471 -1.08 10.88 18.96
CA VAL A 471 -0.38 12.03 19.55
C VAL A 471 0.92 12.29 18.78
N GLY A 472 1.21 13.57 18.46
CA GLY A 472 2.42 13.93 17.69
C GLY A 472 2.40 13.50 16.22
N CYS A 473 1.42 12.69 15.80
CA CYS A 473 1.21 12.22 14.43
C CYS A 473 -0.10 12.71 13.82
N ALA A 474 -0.59 13.87 14.29
CA ALA A 474 -1.70 14.56 13.63
C ALA A 474 -1.33 14.79 12.15
N PRO A 475 -2.24 14.51 11.20
CA PRO A 475 -1.94 14.76 9.80
C PRO A 475 -1.58 16.23 9.61
N PRO A 476 -0.58 16.55 8.77
CA PRO A 476 -0.15 17.92 8.60
C PRO A 476 -1.33 18.76 8.09
N LYS A 477 -1.52 19.93 8.66
CA LYS A 477 -2.51 20.90 8.19
C LYS A 477 -2.06 21.40 6.82
N ILE A 478 -2.85 21.13 5.80
CA ILE A 478 -2.54 21.49 4.40
C ILE A 478 -3.25 22.77 3.96
N PHE A 479 -4.35 23.13 4.63
CA PHE A 479 -5.06 24.38 4.40
C PHE A 479 -5.50 24.94 5.74
N VAL A 480 -5.05 26.15 6.08
CA VAL A 480 -5.34 26.78 7.38
C VAL A 480 -5.87 28.17 7.14
N LEU A 481 -6.99 28.49 7.79
CA LEU A 481 -7.54 29.83 7.87
C LEU A 481 -7.18 30.43 9.22
N GLN A 482 -6.60 31.62 9.20
CA GLN A 482 -6.23 32.37 10.38
C GLN A 482 -7.02 33.66 10.47
N ASN A 483 -7.34 34.08 11.69
CA ASN A 483 -7.90 35.41 11.92
C ASN A 483 -6.81 36.50 11.83
N ALA A 484 -7.21 37.77 11.92
CA ALA A 484 -6.31 38.91 11.83
C ALA A 484 -5.20 38.94 12.92
N SER A 485 -5.32 38.15 13.99
CA SER A 485 -4.31 38.00 15.04
C SER A 485 -3.38 36.80 14.84
N GLY A 486 -3.49 36.08 13.71
CA GLY A 486 -2.70 34.89 13.39
C GLY A 486 -3.16 33.62 14.12
N ILE A 487 -4.34 33.62 14.72
CA ILE A 487 -4.90 32.44 15.38
C ILE A 487 -5.64 31.61 14.34
N ASN A 488 -5.35 30.31 14.27
CA ASN A 488 -6.08 29.37 13.43
C ASN A 488 -7.55 29.27 13.87
N VAL A 489 -8.45 29.30 12.89
CA VAL A 489 -9.92 29.26 13.11
C VAL A 489 -10.60 28.15 12.32
N ALA A 490 -9.99 27.67 11.25
CA ALA A 490 -10.35 26.44 10.55
C ALA A 490 -9.10 25.82 9.93
N SER A 491 -9.04 24.49 9.85
CA SER A 491 -7.96 23.79 9.17
C SER A 491 -8.46 22.51 8.51
N PHE A 492 -7.92 22.23 7.33
CA PHE A 492 -8.01 20.93 6.69
C PHE A 492 -6.64 20.26 6.75
N ASP A 493 -6.62 18.99 7.09
CA ASP A 493 -5.40 18.19 7.18
C ASP A 493 -5.21 17.28 5.95
N ALA A 494 -4.02 16.67 5.84
CA ALA A 494 -3.69 15.79 4.72
C ALA A 494 -4.56 14.50 4.65
N ALA A 495 -5.24 14.15 5.75
CA ALA A 495 -6.22 13.05 5.74
C ALA A 495 -7.61 13.50 5.24
N GLY A 496 -7.78 14.80 4.96
CA GLY A 496 -9.05 15.39 4.54
C GLY A 496 -10.02 15.64 5.68
N SER A 497 -9.55 15.70 6.92
CA SER A 497 -10.38 16.08 8.06
C SER A 497 -10.43 17.60 8.21
N LEU A 498 -11.61 18.13 8.54
CA LEU A 498 -11.85 19.53 8.85
C LEU A 498 -11.92 19.72 10.37
N THR A 499 -11.13 20.64 10.90
CA THR A 499 -11.27 21.12 12.29
C THR A 499 -11.71 22.57 12.28
N LEU A 500 -12.83 22.86 12.95
CA LEU A 500 -13.37 24.20 13.14
C LEU A 500 -13.22 24.64 14.60
N LYS A 501 -12.83 25.89 14.81
CA LYS A 501 -12.84 26.49 16.16
C LYS A 501 -14.28 26.71 16.65
N GLY A 502 -15.22 26.92 15.74
CA GLY A 502 -16.65 27.01 16.00
C GLY A 502 -17.39 25.75 15.55
N ILE A 503 -18.61 25.94 15.04
CA ILE A 503 -19.51 24.86 14.58
C ILE A 503 -19.77 24.95 13.07
N LEU A 504 -20.25 23.87 12.47
CA LEU A 504 -20.78 23.80 11.12
C LEU A 504 -22.31 23.92 11.14
N GLU A 505 -22.84 24.86 10.36
CA GLU A 505 -24.26 24.98 10.06
C GLU A 505 -24.53 24.55 8.61
N GLN A 506 -25.36 23.51 8.44
CA GLN A 506 -25.74 22.95 7.15
C GLN A 506 -27.10 23.48 6.70
N ASN A 507 -27.35 23.52 5.39
CA ASN A 507 -28.55 24.13 4.80
C ASN A 507 -28.78 25.56 5.29
N SER A 508 -27.70 26.31 5.51
CA SER A 508 -27.75 27.67 6.03
C SER A 508 -28.00 28.65 4.90
N THR A 509 -28.66 29.77 5.19
CA THR A 509 -28.76 30.92 4.27
C THR A 509 -27.91 32.08 4.77
N HIS A 510 -26.77 31.77 5.39
CA HIS A 510 -25.93 32.75 6.04
C HIS A 510 -25.30 33.68 5.01
N ALA A 511 -25.50 34.98 5.18
CA ALA A 511 -24.86 35.99 4.34
C ALA A 511 -23.59 36.50 5.02
N ALA A 512 -22.55 36.79 4.24
CA ALA A 512 -21.35 37.44 4.76
C ALA A 512 -21.73 38.75 5.49
N THR A 513 -21.21 38.89 6.71
CA THR A 513 -21.55 39.99 7.63
C THR A 513 -20.52 41.12 7.63
N GLY A 514 -19.37 40.92 6.99
CA GLY A 514 -18.31 41.91 6.89
C GLY A 514 -17.18 41.53 5.93
N THR A 515 -15.94 41.82 6.36
CA THR A 515 -14.69 41.58 5.60
C THR A 515 -13.77 40.54 6.23
N ASN A 516 -14.23 39.86 7.29
CA ASN A 516 -13.46 38.89 8.07
C ASN A 516 -14.01 37.47 7.88
N GLU A 517 -14.33 37.15 6.62
CA GLU A 517 -14.89 35.87 6.23
C GLU A 517 -14.07 35.29 5.07
N PHE A 518 -13.83 33.98 5.13
CA PHE A 518 -13.44 33.22 3.95
C PHE A 518 -14.70 32.80 3.21
N ARG A 519 -14.85 33.22 1.96
CA ARG A 519 -16.07 33.05 1.16
C ARG A 519 -15.77 32.20 -0.06
N VAL A 520 -16.61 31.21 -0.31
CA VAL A 520 -16.59 30.40 -1.53
C VAL A 520 -17.82 30.77 -2.35
N GLN A 521 -17.59 31.20 -3.59
CA GLN A 521 -18.60 31.88 -4.41
C GLN A 521 -18.79 31.22 -5.76
N ASN A 522 -20.03 31.22 -6.23
CA ASN A 522 -20.38 30.77 -7.58
C ASN A 522 -20.03 31.81 -8.65
N GLY A 523 -20.31 31.51 -9.92
CA GLY A 523 -20.10 32.44 -11.04
C GLY A 523 -20.91 33.74 -11.01
N ALA A 524 -21.99 33.80 -10.21
CA ALA A 524 -22.80 34.98 -9.99
C ALA A 524 -22.31 35.84 -8.82
N GLY A 525 -21.37 35.33 -8.01
CA GLY A 525 -20.86 35.99 -6.80
C GLY A 525 -21.69 35.71 -5.54
N ASP A 526 -22.61 34.75 -5.58
CA ASP A 526 -23.34 34.30 -4.40
C ASP A 526 -22.46 33.36 -3.57
N ASP A 527 -22.50 33.51 -2.25
CA ASP A 527 -21.80 32.63 -1.33
C ASP A 527 -22.58 31.32 -1.19
N PHE A 528 -21.90 30.18 -1.34
CA PHE A 528 -22.46 28.86 -1.03
C PHE A 528 -21.74 28.17 0.14
N ALA A 529 -20.60 28.73 0.56
CA ALA A 529 -19.93 28.38 1.80
C ALA A 529 -19.17 29.58 2.39
N ILE A 530 -19.26 29.75 3.71
CA ILE A 530 -18.62 30.84 4.46
C ILE A 530 -17.95 30.27 5.70
N ILE A 531 -16.74 30.74 6.01
CA ILE A 531 -16.10 30.54 7.32
C ILE A 531 -15.87 31.91 7.96
N ASP A 532 -16.52 32.16 9.09
CA ASP A 532 -16.36 33.39 9.88
C ASP A 532 -15.05 33.30 10.68
N LEU A 533 -14.10 34.19 10.38
CA LEU A 533 -12.77 34.16 11.00
C LEU A 533 -12.75 34.72 12.43
N THR A 534 -13.87 35.24 12.93
CA THR A 534 -14.00 35.78 14.29
C THR A 534 -14.31 34.66 15.29
N ASN A 535 -15.30 33.83 14.98
CA ASN A 535 -15.78 32.75 15.84
C ASN A 535 -15.36 31.34 15.35
N GLY A 536 -14.96 31.20 14.09
CA GLY A 536 -14.59 29.93 13.47
C GLY A 536 -15.77 29.06 13.07
N ASN A 537 -16.98 29.63 12.97
CA ASN A 537 -18.15 28.93 12.45
C ASN A 537 -18.05 28.80 10.93
N MET A 538 -18.53 27.68 10.40
CA MET A 538 -18.70 27.44 8.98
C MET A 538 -20.19 27.34 8.65
N TYR A 539 -20.60 27.93 7.54
CA TYR A 539 -21.95 27.91 7.01
C TYR A 539 -21.90 27.34 5.60
N ILE A 540 -22.71 26.33 5.30
CA ILE A 540 -22.84 25.77 3.95
C ILE A 540 -24.30 25.67 3.53
N ASP A 541 -24.58 25.92 2.26
CA ASP A 541 -25.93 25.86 1.69
C ASP A 541 -26.47 24.43 1.58
N GLY A 542 -25.58 23.43 1.56
CA GLY A 542 -25.92 22.02 1.41
C GLY A 542 -25.64 21.20 2.67
N THR A 543 -25.25 19.94 2.46
CA THR A 543 -24.98 18.96 3.52
C THR A 543 -23.53 18.52 3.55
N LEU A 544 -23.09 18.02 4.72
CA LEU A 544 -21.79 17.40 4.94
C LEU A 544 -21.84 15.88 4.68
N SER A 545 -20.87 15.38 3.92
CA SER A 545 -20.52 13.96 3.83
C SER A 545 -19.08 13.76 4.31
N GLN A 546 -18.85 12.78 5.19
CA GLN A 546 -17.56 12.49 5.82
C GLN A 546 -17.08 11.08 5.45
N ASN A 547 -15.80 10.80 5.69
CA ASN A 547 -15.17 9.49 5.45
C ASN A 547 -15.36 8.98 4.01
N MET A 548 -15.35 9.90 3.05
CA MET A 548 -15.55 9.61 1.63
C MET A 548 -14.29 9.00 1.04
N ASN A 549 -14.36 7.76 0.54
CA ASN A 549 -13.25 7.13 -0.16
C ASN A 549 -13.72 6.39 -1.43
N PRO A 550 -13.52 6.93 -2.65
CA PRO A 550 -12.93 8.24 -2.97
C PRO A 550 -13.93 9.41 -2.88
N ILE A 551 -13.45 10.66 -2.86
CA ILE A 551 -14.28 11.83 -3.15
C ILE A 551 -14.59 11.86 -4.66
N PRO A 552 -15.86 12.04 -5.08
CA PRO A 552 -16.20 12.22 -6.49
C PRO A 552 -15.43 13.39 -7.12
N PRO A 553 -15.01 13.29 -8.39
CA PRO A 553 -14.34 14.40 -9.05
C PRO A 553 -15.25 15.62 -9.14
N SER A 554 -14.63 16.81 -9.13
CA SER A 554 -15.33 18.08 -9.34
C SER A 554 -16.12 18.07 -10.65
N THR A 555 -17.33 18.61 -10.60
CA THR A 555 -18.24 18.69 -11.75
C THR A 555 -18.50 20.12 -12.21
N SER A 556 -18.09 21.12 -11.42
CA SER A 556 -18.19 22.54 -11.73
C SER A 556 -16.84 23.23 -11.58
N ILE A 557 -16.56 24.20 -12.46
CA ILE A 557 -15.37 25.06 -12.33
C ILE A 557 -15.40 25.97 -11.10
N TYR A 558 -16.56 26.07 -10.44
CA TYR A 558 -16.74 26.86 -9.22
C TYR A 558 -16.62 26.02 -7.95
N ASP A 559 -16.43 24.69 -8.06
CA ASP A 559 -16.17 23.87 -6.88
C ASP A 559 -14.81 24.26 -6.25
N PHE A 560 -14.74 24.23 -4.92
CA PHE A 560 -13.52 24.50 -4.18
C PHE A 560 -12.93 23.19 -3.66
N GLY A 561 -11.85 22.74 -4.31
CA GLY A 561 -11.12 21.52 -3.95
C GLY A 561 -9.88 21.83 -3.10
N ILE A 562 -9.64 20.99 -2.09
CA ILE A 562 -8.42 21.00 -1.28
C ILE A 562 -7.62 19.75 -1.63
N PHE A 563 -6.36 19.97 -2.02
CA PHE A 563 -5.48 18.92 -2.51
C PHE A 563 -4.23 18.77 -1.64
N THR A 564 -3.73 17.55 -1.50
CA THR A 564 -2.40 17.31 -0.94
C THR A 564 -1.31 17.82 -1.90
N SER A 565 -0.07 17.93 -1.41
CA SER A 565 1.09 18.25 -2.25
C SER A 565 1.35 17.23 -3.37
N ALA A 566 0.83 16.01 -3.24
CA ALA A 566 0.88 14.97 -4.25
C ALA A 566 -0.25 15.07 -5.29
N GLY A 567 -1.15 16.06 -5.17
CA GLY A 567 -2.26 16.28 -6.10
C GLY A 567 -3.52 15.46 -5.80
N GLU A 568 -3.60 14.83 -4.62
CA GLU A 568 -4.79 14.07 -4.21
C GLU A 568 -5.88 14.99 -3.65
N LEU A 569 -7.12 14.87 -4.13
CA LEU A 569 -8.29 15.59 -3.61
C LEU A 569 -8.73 14.99 -2.26
N VAL A 570 -8.72 15.79 -1.19
CA VAL A 570 -9.04 15.33 0.17
C VAL A 570 -10.23 16.05 0.81
N ALA A 571 -10.65 17.18 0.27
CA ALA A 571 -11.94 17.80 0.58
C ALA A 571 -12.46 18.57 -0.63
N LEU A 572 -13.78 18.60 -0.80
CA LEU A 572 -14.45 19.30 -1.91
C LEU A 572 -15.68 20.04 -1.39
N ILE A 573 -15.78 21.33 -1.68
CA ILE A 573 -17.00 22.13 -1.49
C ILE A 573 -17.59 22.36 -2.87
N LYS A 574 -18.76 21.78 -3.12
CA LYS A 574 -19.43 21.86 -4.42
C LYS A 574 -20.23 23.16 -4.54
N GLU A 575 -20.40 23.64 -5.76
CA GLU A 575 -21.18 24.86 -6.06
C GLU A 575 -22.64 24.79 -5.55
N ASN A 576 -23.19 23.57 -5.37
CA ASN A 576 -24.51 23.36 -4.77
C ASN A 576 -24.51 23.40 -3.22
N GLY A 577 -23.39 23.76 -2.59
CA GLY A 577 -23.25 23.87 -1.13
C GLY A 577 -22.90 22.56 -0.40
N GLU A 578 -22.73 21.44 -1.09
CA GLU A 578 -22.31 20.18 -0.44
C GLU A 578 -20.84 20.23 -0.03
N LEU A 579 -20.54 19.82 1.21
CA LEU A 579 -19.18 19.65 1.72
C LEU A 579 -18.85 18.15 1.78
N LEU A 580 -17.83 17.73 1.04
CA LEU A 580 -17.35 16.35 1.01
C LEU A 580 -15.96 16.28 1.64
N LEU A 581 -15.81 15.48 2.70
CA LEU A 581 -14.55 15.26 3.40
C LEU A 581 -14.11 13.81 3.21
N LYS A 582 -12.83 13.62 2.87
CA LYS A 582 -12.20 12.29 2.89
C LYS A 582 -12.06 11.82 4.35
N GLY A 583 -11.80 12.75 5.27
CA GLY A 583 -11.78 12.52 6.71
C GLY A 583 -13.08 12.96 7.40
N GLY A 584 -12.95 13.33 8.68
CA GLY A 584 -14.07 13.74 9.53
C GLY A 584 -14.10 15.24 9.84
N LEU A 585 -15.18 15.69 10.48
CA LEU A 585 -15.35 17.04 11.03
C LEU A 585 -15.14 17.02 12.55
N THR A 586 -14.34 17.95 13.06
CA THR A 586 -14.21 18.27 14.47
C THR A 586 -14.68 19.71 14.72
N GLU A 587 -15.75 19.88 15.48
CA GLU A 587 -16.28 21.19 15.91
C GLU A 587 -15.77 21.58 17.29
N ASN A 588 -15.69 22.88 17.57
CA ASN A 588 -15.12 23.43 18.81
C ASN A 588 -13.70 22.91 19.10
N GLY A 589 -12.94 22.62 18.05
CA GLY A 589 -11.60 22.07 18.11
C GLY A 589 -10.51 23.12 18.23
N ASN A 590 -9.26 22.71 18.03
CA ASN A 590 -8.09 23.57 17.94
C ASN A 590 -7.46 23.49 16.53
N PRO A 591 -7.94 24.31 15.58
CA PRO A 591 -7.52 24.26 14.18
C PRO A 591 -6.08 24.71 13.94
#